data_AF-A0A7S4FV65-F1
#
_entry.id   AF-A0A7S4FV65-F1
#
_cell.length_a   1.000
_cell.length_b   1.000
_cell.length_c   1.000
_cell.angle_alpha   90.00
_cell.angle_beta   90.00
_cell.angle_gamma   90.00
#
_symmetry.space_group_name_H-M   'P 1'
#
loop_
_entity.id
_entity.type
_entity.pdbx_description
1 polymer ?
#
loop_
_entity_poly.entity_id
_entity_poly.type
_entity_poly.pdbx_seq_one_letter_code
_entity_poly.pdbx_strand_id
1 'polypeptide(L)'
;QQQQQPHSMYSTSDMGSHSEDAGTMQSHKIEKLQNEDNARHAKACTFRPRLNGNTERIVGAHAAFRQQGFLERQMLFQQRSKGQLQSAAQRVAEQESPTFEPELTRTSQLLAHAKRETESSAEKMNRLAVRDKERTGELRRSIEEQYYAQFTFQPKLNKISRALAETKEGADVTTSKTGRVSEDLLQELEENFKKSCTFKPVIHSSGPRDRESLNVSHASAVQDYVSEKERWLAEARREQQYDELKECTFQPKVKRKRPDFKGEPVEVPGMAKFLDRKLKARQMEDDKKAREQQAFEVKGGAKNGQRYTVPKPFNLHTAYHSMSKKEKLEASLRAKAEEDCTFTPCTNAKVAYDILRRYILQDDADSDEDAGHPGPGAWGQHVGDMAVGQAPGAGLALVDLEGMDAEA
;
A
#
# COMPACT_ATOMS: atom_id res chain seq x y z
N GLN A 1 -74.48 -41.69 -26.81
CA GLN A 1 -73.44 -42.67 -26.44
C GLN A 1 -72.20 -41.85 -26.10
N GLN A 2 -71.98 -41.45 -24.85
CA GLN A 2 -71.50 -42.27 -23.72
C GLN A 2 -70.11 -42.84 -23.98
N GLN A 3 -69.08 -42.18 -23.43
CA GLN A 3 -67.81 -42.71 -22.89
C GLN A 3 -66.99 -41.48 -22.45
N GLN A 4 -67.16 -41.02 -21.20
CA GLN A 4 -66.38 -41.45 -20.02
C GLN A 4 -64.87 -41.37 -20.25
N GLN A 5 -64.26 -40.27 -19.78
CA GLN A 5 -62.86 -40.27 -19.37
C GLN A 5 -62.82 -40.24 -17.83
N PRO A 6 -62.02 -41.10 -17.18
CA PRO A 6 -61.89 -41.06 -15.73
C PRO A 6 -60.91 -39.98 -15.27
N HIS A 7 -61.35 -39.24 -14.26
CA HIS A 7 -60.55 -38.34 -13.44
C HIS A 7 -59.40 -39.11 -12.77
N SER A 8 -58.17 -38.72 -13.11
CA SER A 8 -56.98 -39.07 -12.34
C SER A 8 -56.83 -38.07 -11.18
N MET A 9 -57.41 -38.41 -10.02
CA MET A 9 -57.03 -37.81 -8.75
C MET A 9 -55.80 -38.53 -8.23
N TYR A 10 -54.61 -37.97 -8.45
CA TYR A 10 -53.47 -38.26 -7.60
C TYR A 10 -53.28 -37.11 -6.61
N SER A 11 -53.71 -37.41 -5.39
CA SER A 11 -53.41 -36.69 -4.16
C SER A 11 -51.89 -36.62 -3.97
N THR A 12 -51.30 -35.46 -4.20
CA THR A 12 -49.96 -35.13 -3.68
C THR A 12 -50.07 -34.79 -2.20
N SER A 13 -50.22 -35.82 -1.38
CA SER A 13 -50.01 -35.74 0.05
C SER A 13 -48.53 -35.97 0.34
N ASP A 14 -47.84 -34.87 0.63
CA ASP A 14 -47.01 -34.70 1.82
C ASP A 14 -46.07 -35.89 2.17
N MET A 15 -44.87 -35.86 1.59
CA MET A 15 -43.71 -36.68 1.97
C MET A 15 -42.45 -35.81 1.96
N GLY A 16 -42.51 -34.68 2.68
CA GLY A 16 -41.44 -33.68 2.73
C GLY A 16 -41.03 -33.34 4.15
N SER A 17 -40.64 -34.30 4.98
CA SER A 17 -40.14 -34.00 6.33
C SER A 17 -39.16 -35.01 6.95
N HIS A 18 -38.46 -35.82 6.14
CA HIS A 18 -37.49 -36.81 6.65
C HIS A 18 -36.10 -36.82 5.95
N SER A 19 -35.74 -35.80 5.16
CA SER A 19 -34.42 -35.74 4.51
C SER A 19 -33.43 -34.74 5.13
N GLU A 20 -33.88 -33.86 6.03
CA GLU A 20 -33.02 -32.82 6.62
C GLU A 20 -32.00 -33.39 7.64
N ASP A 21 -32.35 -34.46 8.35
CA ASP A 21 -31.47 -35.03 9.39
C ASP A 21 -30.26 -35.78 8.82
N ALA A 22 -30.41 -36.43 7.65
CA ALA A 22 -29.31 -37.17 7.01
C ALA A 22 -28.25 -36.22 6.41
N GLY A 23 -28.68 -35.08 5.86
CA GLY A 23 -27.77 -34.04 5.37
C GLY A 23 -26.99 -33.37 6.48
N THR A 24 -27.65 -33.10 7.62
CA THR A 24 -27.03 -32.48 8.80
C THR A 24 -26.02 -33.41 9.47
N MET A 25 -26.29 -34.72 9.49
CA MET A 25 -25.33 -35.72 10.01
C MET A 25 -24.08 -35.88 9.12
N GLN A 26 -24.23 -35.75 7.80
CA GLN A 26 -23.09 -35.79 6.88
C GLN A 26 -22.25 -34.52 6.94
N SER A 27 -22.87 -33.34 7.06
CA SER A 27 -22.14 -32.08 7.21
C SER A 27 -21.35 -32.04 8.52
N HIS A 28 -21.93 -32.46 9.64
CA HIS A 28 -21.22 -32.56 10.93
C HIS A 28 -20.06 -33.58 10.88
N LYS A 29 -20.22 -34.69 10.14
CA LYS A 29 -19.13 -35.66 9.97
C LYS A 29 -17.98 -35.08 9.15
N ILE A 30 -18.28 -34.33 8.09
CA ILE A 30 -17.28 -33.67 7.25
C ILE A 30 -16.58 -32.55 8.04
N GLU A 31 -17.32 -31.73 8.76
CA GLU A 31 -16.79 -30.66 9.61
C GLU A 31 -15.90 -31.22 10.72
N LYS A 32 -16.30 -32.35 11.34
CA LYS A 32 -15.48 -33.04 12.34
C LYS A 32 -14.17 -33.57 11.75
N LEU A 33 -14.22 -34.18 10.56
CA LEU A 33 -13.02 -34.64 9.87
C LEU A 33 -12.09 -33.48 9.49
N GLN A 34 -12.65 -32.37 9.00
CA GLN A 34 -11.88 -31.15 8.68
C GLN A 34 -11.25 -30.53 9.94
N ASN A 35 -11.97 -30.50 11.05
CA ASN A 35 -11.44 -30.00 12.33
C ASN A 35 -10.34 -30.90 12.89
N GLU A 36 -10.49 -32.23 12.77
CA GLU A 36 -9.46 -33.18 13.16
C GLU A 36 -8.20 -33.04 12.30
N ASP A 37 -8.36 -32.83 10.99
CA ASP A 37 -7.24 -32.65 10.06
C ASP A 37 -6.54 -31.30 10.28
N ASN A 38 -7.30 -30.22 10.45
CA ASN A 38 -6.78 -28.91 10.85
C ASN A 38 -6.04 -28.97 12.19
N ALA A 39 -6.54 -29.73 13.17
CA ALA A 39 -5.88 -29.93 14.45
C ALA A 39 -4.59 -30.76 14.32
N ARG A 40 -4.55 -31.73 13.40
CA ARG A 40 -3.33 -32.48 13.06
C ARG A 40 -2.30 -31.58 12.40
N HIS A 41 -2.70 -30.76 11.42
CA HIS A 41 -1.83 -29.77 10.78
C HIS A 41 -1.33 -28.70 11.76
N ALA A 42 -2.17 -28.20 12.67
CA ALA A 42 -1.77 -27.22 13.69
C ALA A 42 -0.80 -27.80 14.76
N LYS A 43 -0.83 -29.12 14.97
CA LYS A 43 0.14 -29.84 15.81
C LYS A 43 1.42 -30.17 15.05
N ALA A 44 1.34 -30.46 13.75
CA ALA A 44 2.48 -30.72 12.88
C ALA A 44 3.25 -29.45 12.47
N CYS A 45 2.60 -28.27 12.55
CA CYS A 45 3.23 -26.99 12.27
C CYS A 45 4.13 -26.57 13.44
N THR A 46 5.44 -26.76 13.27
CA THR A 46 6.49 -26.34 14.23
C THR A 46 6.75 -24.84 14.19
N PHE A 47 6.36 -24.16 13.11
CA PHE A 47 6.44 -22.72 12.97
C PHE A 47 5.21 -22.06 13.60
N ARG A 48 5.37 -21.58 14.83
CA ARG A 48 4.37 -20.76 15.55
C ARG A 48 4.91 -19.35 15.72
N PRO A 49 4.95 -18.55 14.64
CA PRO A 49 5.42 -17.18 14.74
C PRO A 49 4.55 -16.46 15.76
N ARG A 50 5.18 -15.85 16.77
CA ARG A 50 4.47 -14.96 17.67
C ARG A 50 4.13 -13.72 16.86
N LEU A 51 2.90 -13.65 16.39
CA LEU A 51 2.39 -12.45 15.75
C LEU A 51 2.37 -11.35 16.80
N ASN A 52 2.84 -10.16 16.42
CA ASN A 52 2.67 -8.99 17.27
C ASN A 52 1.17 -8.69 17.38
N GLY A 53 0.70 -8.20 18.54
CA GLY A 53 -0.72 -7.86 18.70
C GLY A 53 -1.25 -6.87 17.65
N ASN A 54 -0.36 -6.05 17.06
CA ASN A 54 -0.72 -5.17 15.94
C ASN A 54 -1.00 -5.95 14.64
N THR A 55 -0.22 -6.99 14.33
CA THR A 55 -0.48 -7.86 13.18
C THR A 55 -1.80 -8.62 13.34
N GLU A 56 -2.12 -9.12 14.53
CA GLU A 56 -3.43 -9.72 14.81
C GLU A 56 -4.57 -8.71 14.66
N ARG A 57 -4.38 -7.48 15.12
CA ARG A 57 -5.35 -6.40 14.93
C ARG A 57 -5.57 -6.06 13.45
N ILE A 58 -4.50 -6.02 12.64
CA ILE A 58 -4.59 -5.74 11.20
C ILE A 58 -5.31 -6.86 10.46
N VAL A 59 -4.95 -8.12 10.75
CA VAL A 59 -5.59 -9.30 10.16
C VAL A 59 -7.06 -9.39 10.58
N GLY A 60 -7.37 -9.15 11.86
CA GLY A 60 -8.74 -9.12 12.37
C GLY A 60 -9.55 -7.93 11.86
N ALA A 61 -8.93 -6.77 11.61
CA ALA A 61 -9.62 -5.59 11.08
C ALA A 61 -10.09 -5.82 9.64
N HIS A 62 -9.31 -6.53 8.82
CA HIS A 62 -9.62 -6.70 7.41
C HIS A 62 -10.67 -7.81 7.19
N ALA A 63 -11.84 -7.44 6.68
CA ALA A 63 -12.99 -8.34 6.51
C ALA A 63 -12.67 -9.63 5.72
N ALA A 64 -11.78 -9.56 4.72
CA ALA A 64 -11.39 -10.73 3.93
C ALA A 64 -10.57 -11.77 4.73
N PHE A 65 -9.93 -11.38 5.84
CA PHE A 65 -9.09 -12.28 6.63
C PHE A 65 -9.75 -12.71 7.95
N ARG A 66 -10.93 -12.18 8.26
CA ARG A 66 -11.53 -12.33 9.58
C ARG A 66 -11.92 -13.77 9.90
N GLN A 67 -12.48 -14.55 8.95
CA GLN A 67 -12.87 -15.97 9.16
C GLN A 67 -13.04 -16.82 7.88
N GLN A 68 -12.33 -16.50 6.79
CA GLN A 68 -12.53 -17.24 5.53
C GLN A 68 -11.34 -18.14 5.20
N GLY A 69 -11.60 -19.27 4.54
CA GLY A 69 -10.57 -20.10 3.93
C GLY A 69 -9.86 -19.38 2.77
N PHE A 70 -8.77 -19.96 2.28
CA PHE A 70 -8.04 -19.40 1.14
C PHE A 70 -8.90 -19.29 -0.13
N LEU A 71 -9.72 -20.30 -0.40
CA LEU A 71 -10.56 -20.35 -1.60
C LEU A 71 -11.66 -19.29 -1.59
N GLU A 72 -12.34 -19.11 -0.45
CA GLU A 72 -13.36 -18.06 -0.27
C GLU A 72 -12.73 -16.67 -0.42
N ARG A 73 -11.53 -16.46 0.12
CA ARG A 73 -10.75 -15.23 -0.12
C ARG A 73 -10.48 -15.01 -1.60
N GLN A 74 -10.00 -16.03 -2.31
CA GLN A 74 -9.68 -15.91 -3.73
C GLN A 74 -10.92 -15.54 -4.55
N MET A 75 -12.07 -16.13 -4.22
CA MET A 75 -13.36 -15.78 -4.84
C MET A 75 -13.77 -14.33 -4.55
N LEU A 76 -13.66 -13.86 -3.30
CA LEU A 76 -13.95 -12.46 -2.96
C LEU A 76 -13.03 -11.48 -3.68
N PHE A 77 -11.74 -11.80 -3.83
CA PHE A 77 -10.81 -10.95 -4.58
C PHE A 77 -11.18 -10.87 -6.06
N GLN A 78 -11.54 -12.00 -6.68
CA GLN A 78 -12.02 -12.02 -8.06
C GLN A 78 -13.31 -11.22 -8.22
N GLN A 79 -14.26 -11.37 -7.28
CA GLN A 79 -15.52 -10.63 -7.30
C GLN A 79 -15.29 -9.12 -7.13
N ARG A 80 -14.41 -8.71 -6.22
CA ARG A 80 -14.00 -7.31 -6.04
C ARG A 80 -13.33 -6.76 -7.29
N SER A 81 -12.42 -7.51 -7.90
CA SER A 81 -11.74 -7.09 -9.14
C SER A 81 -12.74 -6.90 -10.28
N LYS A 82 -13.69 -7.83 -10.44
CA LYS A 82 -14.77 -7.71 -11.43
C LYS A 82 -15.67 -6.50 -11.13
N GLY A 83 -16.06 -6.30 -9.87
CA GLY A 83 -16.87 -5.14 -9.47
C GLY A 83 -16.16 -3.80 -9.66
N GLN A 84 -14.83 -3.74 -9.43
CA GLN A 84 -14.03 -2.54 -9.73
C GLN A 84 -13.97 -2.27 -11.24
N LEU A 85 -13.77 -3.30 -12.06
CA LEU A 85 -13.78 -3.17 -13.52
C LEU A 85 -15.16 -2.68 -14.01
N GLN A 86 -16.24 -3.25 -13.48
CA GLN A 86 -17.61 -2.89 -13.84
C GLN A 86 -17.96 -1.46 -13.39
N SER A 87 -17.62 -1.07 -12.17
CA SER A 87 -17.82 0.30 -11.70
C SER A 87 -16.96 1.31 -12.45
N ALA A 88 -15.74 0.95 -12.86
CA ALA A 88 -14.94 1.80 -13.74
C ALA A 88 -15.59 1.95 -15.12
N ALA A 89 -16.07 0.86 -15.71
CA ALA A 89 -16.80 0.89 -16.98
C ALA A 89 -18.10 1.71 -16.87
N GLN A 90 -18.83 1.58 -15.76
CA GLN A 90 -20.04 2.33 -15.48
C GLN A 90 -19.75 3.81 -15.27
N ARG A 91 -18.69 4.17 -14.54
CA ARG A 91 -18.26 5.57 -14.40
C ARG A 91 -17.85 6.18 -15.74
N VAL A 92 -17.22 5.40 -16.61
CA VAL A 92 -16.91 5.83 -17.99
C VAL A 92 -18.16 5.96 -18.84
N ALA A 93 -19.19 5.14 -18.62
CA ALA A 93 -20.47 5.21 -19.34
C ALA A 93 -21.38 6.33 -18.84
N GLU A 94 -21.41 6.59 -17.52
CA GLU A 94 -22.18 7.66 -16.86
C GLU A 94 -21.53 9.03 -17.02
N GLN A 95 -20.20 9.07 -17.17
CA GLN A 95 -19.51 10.27 -17.66
C GLN A 95 -19.74 10.38 -19.17
N GLU A 96 -20.91 10.90 -19.56
CA GLU A 96 -21.25 11.18 -20.96
C GLU A 96 -20.27 12.18 -21.63
N SER A 97 -19.48 12.91 -20.85
CA SER A 97 -18.33 13.67 -21.32
C SER A 97 -17.18 13.60 -20.31
N PRO A 98 -15.94 13.29 -20.73
CA PRO A 98 -14.78 13.36 -19.86
C PRO A 98 -14.63 14.80 -19.33
N THR A 99 -14.49 14.97 -18.02
CA THR A 99 -14.35 16.30 -17.36
C THR A 99 -13.14 17.10 -17.84
N PHE A 100 -12.24 16.47 -18.58
CA PHE A 100 -11.05 17.09 -19.16
C PHE A 100 -10.92 16.67 -20.63
N GLU A 101 -11.37 17.55 -21.51
CA GLU A 101 -11.04 17.51 -22.93
C GLU A 101 -9.98 18.58 -23.18
N PRO A 102 -8.68 18.23 -23.21
CA PRO A 102 -7.69 19.20 -23.62
C PRO A 102 -8.03 19.66 -25.03
N GLU A 103 -8.16 20.97 -25.24
CA GLU A 103 -8.34 21.55 -26.57
C GLU A 103 -7.11 21.21 -27.42
N LEU A 104 -7.21 20.10 -28.14
CA LEU A 104 -6.25 19.73 -29.16
C LEU A 104 -6.24 20.86 -30.20
N THR A 105 -5.07 21.44 -30.47
CA THR A 105 -4.92 22.45 -31.53
C THR A 105 -5.54 21.89 -32.83
N ARG A 106 -6.27 22.72 -33.59
CA ARG A 106 -6.93 22.31 -34.86
C ARG A 106 -6.01 21.49 -35.79
N THR A 107 -4.71 21.80 -35.79
CA THR A 107 -3.68 21.03 -36.51
C THR A 107 -3.53 19.60 -35.99
N SER A 108 -3.47 19.39 -34.68
CA SER A 108 -3.37 18.06 -34.07
C SER A 108 -4.63 17.23 -34.28
N GLN A 109 -5.81 17.84 -34.26
CA GLN A 109 -7.07 17.18 -34.64
C GLN A 109 -7.01 16.76 -36.11
N LEU A 110 -6.72 17.68 -37.03
CA LEU A 110 -6.58 17.35 -38.45
C LEU A 110 -5.52 16.27 -38.71
N LEU A 111 -4.41 16.26 -37.97
CA LEU A 111 -3.37 15.22 -38.11
C LEU A 111 -3.81 13.86 -37.54
N ALA A 112 -4.59 13.85 -36.46
CA ALA A 112 -5.17 12.64 -35.91
C ALA A 112 -6.21 12.03 -36.85
N HIS A 113 -7.04 12.89 -37.47
CA HIS A 113 -8.13 12.52 -38.36
C HIS A 113 -7.66 12.18 -39.79
N ALA A 114 -6.73 12.96 -40.37
CA ALA A 114 -6.25 12.80 -41.76
C ALA A 114 -5.58 11.45 -42.06
N LYS A 115 -5.20 10.67 -41.05
CA LYS A 115 -4.61 9.34 -41.24
C LYS A 115 -5.53 8.17 -40.85
N ARG A 116 -6.71 8.42 -40.27
CA ARG A 116 -7.37 7.40 -39.41
C ARG A 116 -8.91 7.34 -39.49
N GLU A 117 -9.57 8.22 -40.26
CA GLU A 117 -11.04 8.30 -40.27
C GLU A 117 -11.76 7.15 -41.01
N THR A 118 -11.07 6.37 -41.84
CA THR A 118 -11.70 5.33 -42.67
C THR A 118 -11.38 3.90 -42.25
N GLU A 119 -10.64 3.70 -41.16
CA GLU A 119 -10.24 2.37 -40.74
C GLU A 119 -11.39 1.64 -40.01
N SER A 120 -11.66 0.41 -40.41
CA SER A 120 -12.56 -0.47 -39.66
C SER A 120 -11.95 -0.83 -38.29
N SER A 121 -12.79 -1.20 -37.31
CA SER A 121 -12.32 -1.62 -35.97
C SER A 121 -11.29 -2.76 -36.03
N ALA A 122 -11.49 -3.72 -36.94
CA ALA A 122 -10.55 -4.82 -37.17
C ALA A 122 -9.21 -4.34 -37.75
N GLU A 123 -9.25 -3.38 -38.67
CA GLU A 123 -8.05 -2.78 -39.28
C GLU A 123 -7.27 -1.95 -38.25
N LYS A 124 -7.97 -1.22 -37.39
CA LYS A 124 -7.40 -0.48 -36.25
C LYS A 124 -6.68 -1.43 -35.30
N MET A 125 -7.28 -2.57 -34.95
CA MET A 125 -6.64 -3.59 -34.11
C MET A 125 -5.38 -4.16 -34.76
N ASN A 126 -5.43 -4.51 -36.05
CA ASN A 126 -4.27 -5.02 -36.77
C ASN A 126 -3.14 -3.97 -36.84
N ARG A 127 -3.49 -2.70 -37.09
CA ARG A 127 -2.51 -1.61 -37.08
C ARG A 127 -1.82 -1.48 -35.73
N LEU A 128 -2.58 -1.41 -34.64
CA LEU A 128 -2.03 -1.23 -33.29
C LEU A 128 -1.23 -2.45 -32.80
N ALA A 129 -1.70 -3.66 -33.09
CA ALA A 129 -1.07 -4.87 -32.57
C ALA A 129 0.16 -5.31 -33.38
N VAL A 130 0.10 -5.16 -34.71
CA VAL A 130 1.11 -5.71 -35.63
C VAL A 130 1.90 -4.59 -36.29
N ARG A 131 1.26 -3.74 -37.10
CA ARG A 131 1.98 -2.79 -37.97
C ARG A 131 2.74 -1.72 -37.20
N ASP A 132 2.17 -1.16 -36.13
CA ASP A 132 2.85 -0.16 -35.31
C ASP A 132 4.01 -0.78 -34.52
N LYS A 133 3.87 -2.04 -34.09
CA LYS A 133 4.93 -2.81 -33.44
C LYS A 133 6.08 -3.10 -34.41
N GLU A 134 5.77 -3.51 -35.63
CA GLU A 134 6.76 -3.73 -36.70
C GLU A 134 7.49 -2.43 -37.04
N ARG A 135 6.75 -1.36 -37.31
CA ARG A 135 7.32 -0.04 -37.61
C ARG A 135 8.23 0.48 -36.49
N THR A 136 7.80 0.36 -35.23
CA THR A 136 8.63 0.77 -34.09
C THR A 136 9.87 -0.11 -33.95
N GLY A 137 9.75 -1.41 -34.23
CA GLY A 137 10.89 -2.34 -34.28
C GLY A 137 11.88 -2.02 -35.41
N GLU A 138 11.40 -1.67 -36.60
CA GLU A 138 12.23 -1.23 -37.73
C GLU A 138 12.93 0.10 -37.46
N LEU A 139 12.22 1.06 -36.89
CA LEU A 139 12.80 2.33 -36.49
C LEU A 139 13.90 2.12 -35.44
N ARG A 140 13.64 1.27 -34.45
CA ARG A 140 14.64 0.92 -33.44
C ARG A 140 15.88 0.26 -34.07
N ARG A 141 15.68 -0.72 -34.97
CA ARG A 141 16.78 -1.36 -35.69
C ARG A 141 17.60 -0.36 -36.51
N SER A 142 16.95 0.53 -37.25
CA SER A 142 17.68 1.53 -38.06
C SER A 142 18.46 2.53 -37.21
N ILE A 143 17.93 2.94 -36.05
CA ILE A 143 18.67 3.76 -35.08
C ILE A 143 19.86 2.99 -34.52
N GLU A 144 19.67 1.72 -34.13
CA GLU A 144 20.74 0.86 -33.62
C GLU A 144 21.84 0.68 -34.68
N GLU A 145 21.48 0.36 -35.93
CA GLU A 145 22.41 0.25 -37.06
C GLU A 145 23.19 1.54 -37.29
N GLN A 146 22.51 2.70 -37.31
CA GLN A 146 23.17 4.01 -37.46
C GLN A 146 24.12 4.32 -36.31
N TYR A 147 23.74 3.97 -35.08
CA TYR A 147 24.58 4.16 -33.90
C TYR A 147 25.81 3.26 -33.96
N TYR A 148 25.63 1.97 -34.23
CA TYR A 148 26.74 1.03 -34.26
C TYR A 148 27.65 1.20 -35.49
N ALA A 149 27.13 1.72 -36.61
CA ALA A 149 27.93 2.05 -37.78
C ALA A 149 28.98 3.15 -37.53
N GLN A 150 28.84 3.95 -36.46
CA GLN A 150 29.82 4.96 -36.07
C GLN A 150 31.10 4.35 -35.49
N PHE A 151 31.04 3.10 -35.03
CA PHE A 151 32.19 2.42 -34.45
C PHE A 151 32.92 1.61 -35.52
N THR A 152 34.20 1.91 -35.72
CA THR A 152 35.07 1.16 -36.65
C THR A 152 35.54 -0.17 -36.10
N PHE A 153 35.39 -0.38 -34.79
CA PHE A 153 35.84 -1.59 -34.11
C PHE A 153 34.86 -2.74 -34.36
N GLN A 154 35.32 -3.72 -35.15
CA GLN A 154 34.60 -4.96 -35.40
C GLN A 154 35.24 -6.08 -34.58
N PRO A 155 34.74 -6.39 -33.37
CA PRO A 155 35.30 -7.45 -32.56
C PRO A 155 35.15 -8.79 -33.30
N LYS A 156 36.27 -9.44 -33.59
CA LYS A 156 36.27 -10.81 -34.10
C LYS A 156 35.97 -11.74 -32.93
N LEU A 157 34.70 -12.13 -32.79
CA LEU A 157 34.31 -13.11 -31.78
C LEU A 157 34.92 -14.47 -32.13
N ASN A 158 35.66 -15.06 -31.18
CA ASN A 158 36.20 -16.40 -31.31
C ASN A 158 35.08 -17.43 -31.51
N LYS A 159 35.38 -18.57 -32.16
CA LYS A 159 34.39 -19.63 -32.43
C LYS A 159 33.65 -20.09 -31.17
N ILE A 160 34.35 -20.17 -30.05
CA ILE A 160 33.80 -20.54 -28.74
C ILE A 160 32.80 -19.48 -28.26
N SER A 161 33.19 -18.21 -28.31
CA SER A 161 32.34 -17.07 -27.92
C SER A 161 31.13 -16.90 -28.84
N ARG A 162 31.27 -17.21 -30.14
CA ARG A 162 30.16 -17.22 -31.10
C ARG A 162 29.15 -18.33 -30.78
N ALA A 163 29.62 -19.54 -30.48
CA ALA A 163 28.76 -20.64 -30.05
C ALA A 163 28.02 -20.31 -28.72
N LEU A 164 28.65 -19.58 -27.80
CA LEU A 164 28.00 -19.11 -26.58
C LEU A 164 26.95 -18.01 -26.85
N ALA A 165 27.15 -17.18 -27.87
CA ALA A 165 26.24 -16.09 -28.24
C ALA A 165 25.02 -16.57 -29.05
N GLU A 166 25.19 -17.50 -29.99
CA GLU A 166 24.10 -18.06 -30.81
C GLU A 166 23.00 -18.72 -29.96
N THR A 167 23.32 -19.22 -28.78
CA THR A 167 22.31 -19.77 -27.86
C THR A 167 21.38 -18.73 -27.24
N LYS A 168 21.62 -17.42 -27.44
CA LYS A 168 20.91 -16.33 -26.76
C LYS A 168 20.11 -15.39 -27.67
N GLU A 169 20.30 -15.39 -28.99
CA GLU A 169 19.50 -14.56 -29.91
C GLU A 169 18.09 -15.14 -30.10
N GLY A 170 17.20 -14.86 -29.15
CA GLY A 170 15.78 -15.25 -29.17
C GLY A 170 15.28 -15.86 -27.85
N ALA A 171 16.17 -16.14 -26.91
CA ALA A 171 15.80 -16.54 -25.56
C ALA A 171 15.80 -15.30 -24.65
N ASP A 172 14.63 -14.69 -24.53
CA ASP A 172 14.30 -13.77 -23.45
C ASP A 172 14.78 -14.39 -22.11
N VAL A 173 15.86 -13.83 -21.56
CA VAL A 173 16.57 -14.32 -20.37
C VAL A 173 15.67 -14.24 -19.12
N THR A 174 14.53 -13.56 -19.21
CA THR A 174 13.51 -13.58 -18.15
C THR A 174 12.70 -14.87 -18.11
N THR A 175 12.79 -15.71 -19.15
CA THR A 175 12.25 -17.08 -19.15
C THR A 175 13.40 -18.08 -19.17
N SER A 176 13.80 -18.52 -17.98
CA SER A 176 14.70 -19.65 -17.77
C SER A 176 14.27 -20.87 -18.59
N LYS A 177 14.92 -21.10 -19.74
CA LYS A 177 14.90 -22.37 -20.48
C LYS A 177 16.11 -23.21 -20.10
N THR A 178 16.14 -23.70 -18.86
CA THR A 178 16.70 -25.03 -18.63
C THR A 178 15.66 -26.03 -19.15
N GLY A 179 15.93 -26.67 -20.28
CA GLY A 179 15.12 -27.79 -20.76
C GLY A 179 14.39 -27.54 -22.09
N ARG A 180 15.13 -27.53 -23.19
CA ARG A 180 14.66 -28.21 -24.40
C ARG A 180 15.70 -29.26 -24.77
N VAL A 181 15.77 -30.28 -23.91
CA VAL A 181 16.23 -31.59 -24.35
C VAL A 181 15.24 -32.01 -25.43
N SER A 182 15.69 -32.48 -26.60
CA SER A 182 14.74 -32.93 -27.62
C SER A 182 13.89 -34.04 -27.01
N GLU A 183 12.61 -34.06 -27.36
CA GLU A 183 11.67 -35.06 -26.86
C GLU A 183 12.18 -36.48 -27.14
N ASP A 184 12.85 -36.66 -28.27
CA ASP A 184 13.53 -37.90 -28.66
C ASP A 184 14.66 -38.28 -27.69
N LEU A 185 15.48 -37.32 -27.25
CA LEU A 185 16.60 -37.57 -26.35
C LEU A 185 16.10 -37.86 -24.91
N LEU A 186 14.97 -37.28 -24.51
CA LEU A 186 14.27 -37.67 -23.28
C LEU A 186 13.70 -39.09 -23.39
N GLN A 187 13.12 -39.43 -24.54
CA GLN A 187 12.54 -40.75 -24.78
C GLN A 187 13.62 -41.83 -24.82
N GLU A 188 14.75 -41.60 -25.48
CA GLU A 188 15.90 -42.52 -25.48
C GLU A 188 16.47 -42.72 -24.07
N LEU A 189 16.60 -41.66 -23.28
CA LEU A 189 17.06 -41.75 -21.89
C LEU A 189 16.05 -42.51 -21.02
N GLU A 190 14.75 -42.30 -21.23
CA GLU A 190 13.70 -43.00 -20.48
C GLU A 190 13.63 -44.49 -20.86
N GLU A 191 13.80 -44.81 -22.14
CA GLU A 191 13.90 -46.19 -22.61
C GLU A 191 15.14 -46.90 -22.05
N ASN A 192 16.28 -46.23 -22.08
CA ASN A 192 17.52 -46.76 -21.52
C ASN A 192 17.39 -46.97 -20.01
N PHE A 193 16.76 -46.03 -19.30
CA PHE A 193 16.46 -46.17 -17.88
C PHE A 193 15.52 -47.35 -17.59
N LYS A 194 14.46 -47.53 -18.38
CA LYS A 194 13.53 -48.69 -18.27
C LYS A 194 14.21 -50.02 -18.56
N LYS A 195 15.19 -50.04 -19.48
CA LYS A 195 15.98 -51.23 -19.83
C LYS A 195 17.01 -51.55 -18.73
N SER A 196 17.63 -50.53 -18.12
CA SER A 196 18.66 -50.71 -17.09
C SER A 196 18.12 -50.91 -15.67
N CYS A 197 16.92 -50.42 -15.35
CA CYS A 197 16.33 -50.62 -14.03
C CYS A 197 15.54 -51.93 -13.93
N THR A 198 16.08 -52.88 -13.17
CA THR A 198 15.41 -54.14 -12.78
C THR A 198 14.37 -53.94 -11.67
N PHE A 199 14.40 -52.80 -10.99
CA PHE A 199 13.49 -52.46 -9.90
C PHE A 199 12.19 -51.86 -10.41
N LYS A 200 11.11 -52.64 -10.40
CA LYS A 200 9.74 -52.19 -10.69
C LYS A 200 8.95 -52.15 -9.39
N PRO A 201 8.98 -51.04 -8.62
CA PRO A 201 8.21 -50.98 -7.39
C PRO A 201 6.73 -51.09 -7.74
N VAL A 202 6.04 -52.03 -7.09
CA VAL A 202 4.58 -52.11 -7.15
C VAL A 202 4.07 -50.88 -6.41
N ILE A 203 3.69 -49.84 -7.14
CA ILE A 203 3.07 -48.64 -6.57
C ILE A 203 1.66 -49.05 -6.17
N HIS A 204 1.47 -49.46 -4.92
CA HIS A 204 0.16 -49.45 -4.31
C HIS A 204 -0.32 -47.99 -4.34
N SER A 205 -1.51 -47.74 -4.90
CA SER A 205 -2.14 -46.42 -4.97
C SER A 205 -2.55 -45.93 -3.57
N SER A 206 -1.60 -45.73 -2.67
CA SER A 206 -1.82 -44.84 -1.53
C SER A 206 -1.83 -43.43 -2.11
N GLY A 207 -2.93 -42.71 -1.89
CA GLY A 207 -3.20 -41.37 -2.44
C GLY A 207 -2.08 -40.34 -2.21
N PRO A 208 -2.26 -39.11 -2.72
CA PRO A 208 -1.24 -38.08 -2.73
C PRO A 208 -0.73 -37.84 -1.30
N ARG A 209 0.46 -38.37 -1.00
CA ARG A 209 1.14 -38.05 0.26
C ARG A 209 1.85 -36.74 0.06
N ASP A 210 1.56 -35.82 0.96
CA ASP A 210 2.10 -34.48 1.05
C ASP A 210 3.60 -34.46 0.83
N ARG A 211 3.99 -33.87 -0.30
CA ARG A 211 5.38 -33.68 -0.70
C ARG A 211 5.92 -32.34 -0.20
N GLU A 212 5.47 -31.89 0.96
CA GLU A 212 5.73 -30.55 1.49
C GLU A 212 6.44 -30.61 2.85
N SER A 213 7.76 -30.80 2.79
CA SER A 213 8.66 -30.34 3.84
C SER A 213 10.08 -30.16 3.29
N LEU A 214 10.22 -29.50 2.13
CA LEU A 214 11.51 -28.93 1.75
C LEU A 214 11.70 -27.60 2.48
N ASN A 215 12.15 -27.73 3.73
CA ASN A 215 12.99 -26.81 4.51
C ASN A 215 12.92 -25.31 4.17
N VAL A 216 12.03 -24.59 4.87
CA VAL A 216 11.97 -23.12 4.96
C VAL A 216 13.32 -22.48 5.37
N SER A 217 14.20 -23.24 6.05
CA SER A 217 15.57 -22.85 6.41
C SER A 217 16.46 -22.54 5.19
N HIS A 218 16.22 -23.18 4.04
CA HIS A 218 17.02 -22.94 2.84
C HIS A 218 16.65 -21.60 2.18
N ALA A 219 15.41 -21.11 2.34
CA ALA A 219 14.97 -19.87 1.73
C ALA A 219 15.63 -18.64 2.37
N SER A 220 15.79 -18.62 3.70
CA SER A 220 16.51 -17.54 4.39
C SER A 220 18.01 -17.58 4.10
N ALA A 221 18.62 -18.77 4.09
CA ALA A 221 20.03 -18.93 3.72
C ALA A 221 20.32 -18.46 2.28
N VAL A 222 19.37 -18.65 1.36
CA VAL A 222 19.46 -18.13 -0.02
C VAL A 222 19.34 -16.60 -0.05
N GLN A 223 18.43 -16.01 0.74
CA GLN A 223 18.29 -14.56 0.83
C GLN A 223 19.54 -13.90 1.42
N ASP A 224 20.10 -14.47 2.50
CA ASP A 224 21.32 -13.98 3.13
C ASP A 224 22.49 -14.03 2.14
N TYR A 225 22.68 -15.17 1.46
CA TYR A 225 23.70 -15.33 0.42
C TYR A 225 23.55 -14.33 -0.74
N VAL A 226 22.33 -14.07 -1.20
CA VAL A 226 22.07 -13.07 -2.25
C VAL A 226 22.44 -11.66 -1.76
N SER A 227 22.05 -11.31 -0.53
CA SER A 227 22.32 -9.99 0.03
C SER A 227 23.82 -9.73 0.27
N GLU A 228 24.55 -10.74 0.74
CA GLU A 228 26.01 -10.67 0.91
C GLU A 228 26.72 -10.54 -0.44
N LYS A 229 26.27 -11.31 -1.44
CA LYS A 229 26.79 -11.23 -2.80
C LYS A 229 26.54 -9.85 -3.43
N GLU A 230 25.37 -9.25 -3.22
CA GLU A 230 25.07 -7.90 -3.70
C GLU A 230 25.97 -6.84 -3.06
N ARG A 231 26.20 -6.93 -1.74
CA ARG A 231 27.13 -6.04 -1.03
C ARG A 231 28.55 -6.17 -1.55
N TRP A 232 29.03 -7.40 -1.72
CA TRP A 232 30.36 -7.65 -2.28
C TRP A 232 30.53 -7.08 -3.69
N LEU A 233 29.52 -7.25 -4.56
CA LEU A 233 29.52 -6.68 -5.92
C LEU A 233 29.43 -5.15 -5.93
N ALA A 234 28.77 -4.54 -4.95
CA ALA A 234 28.71 -3.09 -4.80
C ALA A 234 30.08 -2.52 -4.36
N GLU A 235 30.73 -3.18 -3.40
CA GLU A 235 32.06 -2.81 -2.91
C GLU A 235 33.10 -2.93 -4.03
N ALA A 236 33.11 -4.04 -4.77
CA ALA A 236 34.01 -4.27 -5.90
C ALA A 236 33.82 -3.22 -7.01
N ARG A 237 32.58 -2.82 -7.30
CA ARG A 237 32.31 -1.72 -8.26
C ARG A 237 32.84 -0.38 -7.76
N ARG A 238 32.71 -0.10 -6.47
CA ARG A 238 33.22 1.14 -5.87
C ARG A 238 34.75 1.18 -5.91
N GLU A 239 35.40 0.06 -5.66
CA GLU A 239 36.85 -0.08 -5.75
C GLU A 239 37.35 0.12 -7.18
N GLN A 240 36.70 -0.51 -8.17
CA GLN A 240 36.99 -0.28 -9.60
C GLN A 240 36.83 1.20 -9.99
N GLN A 241 35.74 1.84 -9.59
CA GLN A 241 35.53 3.27 -9.85
C GLN A 241 36.63 4.12 -9.22
N TYR A 242 37.11 3.75 -8.03
CA TYR A 242 38.18 4.45 -7.35
C TYR A 242 39.53 4.26 -8.04
N ASP A 243 39.83 3.06 -8.51
CA ASP A 243 41.03 2.76 -9.28
C ASP A 243 41.01 3.43 -10.65
N GLU A 244 39.87 3.43 -11.36
CA GLU A 244 39.67 4.21 -12.59
C GLU A 244 39.88 5.70 -12.37
N LEU A 245 39.41 6.25 -11.23
CA LEU A 245 39.58 7.66 -10.89
C LEU A 245 41.03 8.00 -10.51
N LYS A 246 41.75 7.07 -9.87
CA LYS A 246 43.19 7.18 -9.60
C LYS A 246 44.01 7.13 -10.89
N GLU A 247 43.66 6.22 -11.79
CA GLU A 247 44.28 6.06 -13.11
C GLU A 247 43.86 7.17 -14.09
N CYS A 248 42.87 7.99 -13.72
CA CYS A 248 42.46 9.16 -14.49
C CYS A 248 43.58 10.22 -14.50
N THR A 249 44.47 10.08 -15.46
CA THR A 249 45.53 11.04 -15.79
C THR A 249 45.00 12.31 -16.48
N PHE A 250 43.69 12.37 -16.75
CA PHE A 250 43.04 13.54 -17.30
C PHE A 250 42.93 14.63 -16.23
N GLN A 251 43.99 15.43 -16.13
CA GLN A 251 43.99 16.70 -15.40
C GLN A 251 43.75 17.81 -16.44
N PRO A 252 42.48 18.11 -16.80
CA PRO A 252 42.23 19.20 -17.73
C PRO A 252 42.76 20.47 -17.09
N LYS A 253 43.76 21.08 -17.73
CA LYS A 253 44.21 22.43 -17.39
C LYS A 253 43.11 23.39 -17.82
N VAL A 254 42.07 23.48 -16.99
CA VAL A 254 41.01 24.47 -17.16
C VAL A 254 41.68 25.82 -16.94
N LYS A 255 41.99 26.51 -18.03
CA LYS A 255 42.36 27.93 -18.01
C LYS A 255 41.14 28.69 -17.52
N ARG A 256 40.93 28.72 -16.20
CA ARG A 256 39.95 29.57 -15.53
C ARG A 256 40.43 31.00 -15.71
N LYS A 257 40.17 31.57 -16.88
CA LYS A 257 40.07 33.02 -17.00
C LYS A 257 38.87 33.38 -16.14
N ARG A 258 39.12 33.80 -14.89
CA ARG A 258 38.09 34.50 -14.12
C ARG A 258 37.67 35.66 -15.02
N PRO A 259 36.40 35.74 -15.45
CA PRO A 259 35.96 36.91 -16.16
C PRO A 259 36.21 38.09 -15.23
N ASP A 260 36.97 39.06 -15.71
CA ASP A 260 37.25 40.29 -14.97
C ASP A 260 35.93 41.09 -15.01
N PHE A 261 35.02 40.80 -14.07
CA PHE A 261 33.73 41.48 -13.96
C PHE A 261 33.99 42.91 -13.46
N LYS A 262 34.43 43.79 -14.35
CA LYS A 262 34.51 45.25 -14.13
C LYS A 262 33.14 45.90 -14.40
N GLY A 263 32.08 45.30 -13.89
CA GLY A 263 30.71 45.75 -14.05
C GLY A 263 29.97 45.69 -12.72
N GLU A 264 29.01 46.59 -12.55
CA GLU A 264 28.07 46.61 -11.43
C GLU A 264 27.36 45.24 -11.34
N PRO A 265 27.18 44.66 -10.14
CA PRO A 265 26.58 43.34 -9.98
C PRO A 265 25.24 43.25 -10.72
N VAL A 266 25.17 42.37 -11.72
CA VAL A 266 23.95 42.16 -12.51
C VAL A 266 22.91 41.52 -11.59
N GLU A 267 21.97 42.33 -11.11
CA GLU A 267 20.82 41.84 -10.34
C GLU A 267 19.90 41.04 -11.28
N VAL A 268 20.06 39.72 -11.26
CA VAL A 268 19.18 38.83 -12.02
C VAL A 268 17.80 38.82 -11.33
N PRO A 269 16.70 39.21 -12.02
CA PRO A 269 15.36 39.17 -11.46
C PRO A 269 15.03 37.76 -10.92
N GLY A 270 14.69 37.67 -9.64
CA GLY A 270 14.38 36.41 -8.97
C GLY A 270 15.55 35.75 -8.22
N MET A 271 16.77 36.32 -8.25
CA MET A 271 17.89 35.84 -7.43
C MET A 271 17.57 35.93 -5.93
N ALA A 272 16.97 37.03 -5.48
CA ALA A 272 16.52 37.17 -4.08
C ALA A 272 15.54 36.05 -3.68
N LYS A 273 14.55 35.76 -4.53
CA LYS A 273 13.58 34.68 -4.30
C LYS A 273 14.24 33.29 -4.28
N PHE A 274 15.27 33.09 -5.08
CA PHE A 274 16.06 31.85 -5.07
C PHE A 274 16.85 31.70 -3.76
N LEU A 275 17.51 32.76 -3.31
CA LEU A 275 18.23 32.78 -2.04
C LEU A 275 17.28 32.54 -0.86
N ASP A 276 16.10 33.16 -0.85
CA ASP A 276 15.07 32.91 0.15
C ASP A 276 14.60 31.45 0.19
N ARG A 277 14.40 30.83 -0.98
CA ARG A 277 14.05 29.41 -1.07
C ARG A 277 15.16 28.51 -0.54
N LYS A 278 16.42 28.85 -0.83
CA LYS A 278 17.59 28.10 -0.35
C LYS A 278 17.76 28.23 1.17
N LEU A 279 17.54 29.43 1.72
CA LEU A 279 17.55 29.67 3.16
C LEU A 279 16.43 28.91 3.86
N LYS A 280 15.19 28.95 3.33
CA LYS A 280 14.06 28.16 3.86
C LYS A 280 14.29 26.66 3.79
N ALA A 281 14.89 26.16 2.71
CA ALA A 281 15.21 24.73 2.59
C ALA A 281 16.20 24.29 3.67
N ARG A 282 17.24 25.11 3.93
CA ARG A 282 18.20 24.85 5.00
C ARG A 282 17.56 24.89 6.40
N GLN A 283 16.71 25.87 6.66
CA GLN A 283 15.95 25.94 7.92
C GLN A 283 15.08 24.70 8.14
N MET A 284 14.36 24.22 7.11
CA MET A 284 13.55 23.02 7.23
C MET A 284 14.38 21.76 7.50
N GLU A 285 15.59 21.66 6.92
CA GLU A 285 16.51 20.56 7.18
C GLU A 285 17.04 20.60 8.61
N ASP A 286 17.45 21.77 9.08
CA ASP A 286 17.91 21.99 10.46
C ASP A 286 16.79 21.69 11.47
N ASP A 287 15.55 22.14 11.22
CA ASP A 287 14.37 21.85 12.04
C ASP A 287 14.04 20.35 12.07
N LYS A 288 14.16 19.67 10.93
CA LYS A 288 13.95 18.22 10.83
C LYS A 288 15.01 17.49 11.64
N LYS A 289 16.28 17.88 11.50
CA LYS A 289 17.40 17.32 12.25
C LYS A 289 17.26 17.58 13.75
N ALA A 290 16.82 18.77 14.15
CA ALA A 290 16.54 19.10 15.56
C ALA A 290 15.39 18.25 16.11
N ARG A 291 14.33 18.01 15.33
CA ARG A 291 13.24 17.09 15.70
C ARG A 291 13.72 15.64 15.83
N GLU A 292 14.53 15.18 14.89
CA GLU A 292 15.14 13.84 14.95
C GLU A 292 16.03 13.74 16.19
N GLN A 293 16.89 14.71 16.44
CA GLN A 293 17.71 14.76 17.66
C GLN A 293 16.82 14.76 18.90
N GLN A 294 15.77 15.58 19.00
CA GLN A 294 14.88 15.57 20.15
C GLN A 294 14.13 14.24 20.33
N ALA A 295 13.74 13.59 19.22
CA ALA A 295 13.04 12.31 19.26
C ALA A 295 13.96 11.13 19.63
N PHE A 296 15.24 11.19 19.23
CA PHE A 296 16.22 10.11 19.38
C PHE A 296 17.27 10.37 20.47
N GLU A 297 17.39 11.60 20.98
CA GLU A 297 18.20 11.95 22.14
C GLU A 297 17.46 11.46 23.38
N VAL A 298 17.75 10.21 23.74
CA VAL A 298 17.39 9.64 25.04
C VAL A 298 18.23 10.35 26.10
N LYS A 299 17.79 11.54 26.53
CA LYS A 299 18.36 12.24 27.69
C LYS A 299 18.23 11.32 28.90
N GLY A 300 19.34 10.69 29.30
CA GLY A 300 19.41 9.84 30.50
C GLY A 300 19.59 8.34 30.25
N GLY A 301 19.97 7.90 29.06
CA GLY A 301 20.41 6.52 28.82
C GLY A 301 21.73 6.21 29.52
N ALA A 302 21.72 6.04 30.84
CA ALA A 302 22.86 5.63 31.63
C ALA A 302 23.45 4.34 31.04
N LYS A 303 24.74 4.39 30.68
CA LYS A 303 25.56 3.21 30.35
C LYS A 303 25.83 2.39 31.62
N ASN A 304 24.79 1.92 32.29
CA ASN A 304 24.90 1.02 33.42
C ASN A 304 24.36 -0.33 32.98
N GLY A 305 25.27 -1.30 32.87
CA GLY A 305 24.95 -2.68 32.53
C GLY A 305 23.81 -3.22 33.38
N GLN A 306 22.94 -3.99 32.74
CA GLN A 306 22.00 -4.92 33.38
C GLN A 306 21.09 -4.28 34.45
N ARG A 307 20.10 -3.49 34.02
CA ARG A 307 18.83 -3.35 34.74
C ARG A 307 17.70 -3.38 33.72
N TYR A 308 17.01 -4.52 33.67
CA TYR A 308 15.77 -4.69 32.91
C TYR A 308 14.77 -3.61 33.35
N THR A 309 14.17 -2.91 32.40
CA THR A 309 13.10 -1.95 32.68
C THR A 309 11.85 -2.75 33.06
N VAL A 310 11.56 -2.85 34.36
CA VAL A 310 10.25 -3.33 34.81
C VAL A 310 9.24 -2.25 34.43
N PRO A 311 8.29 -2.51 33.51
CA PRO A 311 7.26 -1.54 33.20
C PRO A 311 6.47 -1.27 34.48
N LYS A 312 6.49 -0.02 34.92
CA LYS A 312 5.57 0.44 35.97
C LYS A 312 4.16 0.12 35.48
N PRO A 313 3.32 -0.60 36.25
CA PRO A 313 1.95 -0.87 35.85
C PRO A 313 1.29 0.48 35.56
N PHE A 314 0.94 0.71 34.30
CA PHE A 314 0.23 1.89 33.90
C PHE A 314 -1.25 1.63 34.20
N ASN A 315 -1.84 2.50 35.00
CA ASN A 315 -3.28 2.53 35.12
C ASN A 315 -3.80 3.04 33.77
N LEU A 316 -4.41 2.14 33.00
CA LEU A 316 -5.21 2.52 31.85
C LEU A 316 -6.33 3.41 32.37
N HIS A 317 -6.14 4.73 32.32
CA HIS A 317 -7.24 5.67 32.52
C HIS A 317 -8.30 5.29 31.49
N THR A 318 -9.44 4.84 32.01
CA THR A 318 -10.62 4.45 31.26
C THR A 318 -10.96 5.53 30.23
N ALA A 319 -11.49 5.09 29.08
CA ALA A 319 -11.62 5.83 27.82
C ALA A 319 -12.30 7.21 27.88
N TYR A 320 -12.82 7.63 29.04
CA TYR A 320 -13.53 8.88 29.26
C TYR A 320 -12.65 10.14 29.02
N HIS A 321 -11.37 10.12 29.37
CA HIS A 321 -10.48 11.28 29.17
C HIS A 321 -9.95 11.41 27.72
N SER A 322 -9.91 10.32 26.96
CA SER A 322 -9.56 10.33 25.53
C SER A 322 -10.65 10.98 24.69
N MET A 323 -11.92 10.70 25.02
CA MET A 323 -13.07 11.28 24.32
C MET A 323 -13.12 12.80 24.52
N SER A 324 -12.91 13.30 25.75
CA SER A 324 -12.91 14.74 26.02
C SER A 324 -11.78 15.50 25.31
N LYS A 325 -10.59 14.92 25.17
CA LYS A 325 -9.49 15.55 24.40
C LYS A 325 -9.79 15.58 22.90
N LYS A 326 -10.36 14.49 22.37
CA LYS A 326 -10.74 14.41 20.96
C LYS A 326 -11.86 15.41 20.63
N GLU A 327 -12.87 15.49 21.49
CA GLU A 327 -13.99 16.41 21.35
C GLU A 327 -13.55 17.88 21.45
N LYS A 328 -12.63 18.21 22.38
CA LYS A 328 -12.02 19.54 22.45
C LYS A 328 -11.20 19.89 21.20
N LEU A 329 -10.48 18.93 20.64
CA LEU A 329 -9.72 19.13 19.39
C LEU A 329 -10.66 19.36 18.20
N GLU A 330 -11.72 18.55 18.08
CA GLU A 330 -12.73 18.68 17.04
C GLU A 330 -13.49 20.01 17.15
N ALA A 331 -13.84 20.44 18.37
CA ALA A 331 -14.46 21.74 18.61
C ALA A 331 -13.52 22.90 18.22
N SER A 332 -12.22 22.80 18.55
CA SER A 332 -11.23 23.82 18.16
C SER A 332 -11.01 23.89 16.65
N LEU A 333 -11.00 22.75 15.96
CA LEU A 333 -10.88 22.71 14.49
C LEU A 333 -12.14 23.27 13.81
N ARG A 334 -13.32 23.01 14.38
CA ARG A 334 -14.58 23.56 13.87
C ARG A 334 -14.66 25.06 14.06
N ALA A 335 -14.26 25.58 15.23
CA ALA A 335 -14.20 27.01 15.49
C ALA A 335 -13.26 27.74 14.52
N LYS A 336 -12.07 27.18 14.25
CA LYS A 336 -11.15 27.72 13.23
C LYS A 336 -11.75 27.68 11.81
N ALA A 337 -12.44 26.59 11.47
CA ALA A 337 -13.13 26.50 10.18
C ALA A 337 -14.27 27.51 10.04
N GLU A 338 -14.94 27.87 11.14
CA GLU A 338 -15.95 28.93 11.18
C GLU A 338 -15.34 30.32 11.09
N GLU A 339 -14.19 30.56 11.72
CA GLU A 339 -13.41 31.81 11.61
C GLU A 339 -12.91 32.05 10.18
N ASP A 340 -12.46 31.00 9.50
CA ASP A 340 -11.96 31.06 8.12
C ASP A 340 -13.09 31.10 7.07
N CYS A 341 -14.34 30.92 7.48
CA CYS A 341 -15.48 30.92 6.56
C CYS A 341 -15.98 32.35 6.30
N THR A 342 -15.48 32.99 5.24
CA THR A 342 -15.94 34.32 4.79
C THR A 342 -17.32 34.31 4.13
N PHE A 343 -17.96 33.16 3.99
CA PHE A 343 -19.26 33.00 3.36
C PHE A 343 -20.34 32.77 4.42
N THR A 344 -21.04 33.83 4.79
CA THR A 344 -22.23 33.77 5.66
C THR A 344 -23.49 33.90 4.80
N PRO A 345 -24.04 32.80 4.26
CA PRO A 345 -25.25 32.89 3.47
C PRO A 345 -26.41 33.30 4.39
N CYS A 346 -26.97 34.49 4.15
CA CYS A 346 -28.22 34.92 4.77
C CYS A 346 -29.37 34.16 4.09
N THR A 347 -29.64 32.94 4.51
CA THR A 347 -30.83 32.21 4.07
C THR A 347 -32.02 32.60 4.94
N ASN A 348 -33.21 32.69 4.34
CA ASN A 348 -34.49 33.04 5.00
C ASN A 348 -34.85 32.09 6.17
N ALA A 349 -34.12 30.98 6.32
CA ALA A 349 -34.26 30.05 7.42
C ALA A 349 -33.99 30.69 8.79
N LYS A 350 -33.04 31.63 8.91
CA LYS A 350 -32.80 32.32 10.20
C LYS A 350 -34.01 33.11 10.67
N VAL A 351 -34.68 33.79 9.74
CA VAL A 351 -35.91 34.56 10.03
C VAL A 351 -37.03 33.61 10.46
N ALA A 352 -37.18 32.45 9.81
CA ALA A 352 -38.18 31.45 10.20
C ALA A 352 -37.92 30.85 11.59
N TYR A 353 -36.65 30.56 11.92
CA TYR A 353 -36.26 30.06 13.25
C TYR A 353 -36.45 31.09 14.35
N ASP A 354 -36.14 32.37 14.10
CA ASP A 354 -36.35 33.44 15.07
C ASP A 354 -37.84 33.69 15.36
N ILE A 355 -38.71 33.53 14.35
CA ILE A 355 -40.17 33.59 14.53
C ILE A 355 -40.64 32.41 15.39
N LEU A 356 -40.24 31.18 15.05
CA LEU A 356 -40.59 29.97 15.84
C LEU A 356 -40.09 30.06 17.28
N ARG A 357 -38.88 30.59 17.49
CA ARG A 357 -38.31 30.77 18.83
C ARG A 357 -39.09 31.77 19.68
N ARG A 358 -39.64 32.83 19.08
CA ARG A 358 -40.54 33.76 19.80
C ARG A 358 -41.85 33.11 20.19
N TYR A 359 -42.45 32.31 19.30
CA TYR A 359 -43.68 31.59 19.62
C TYR A 359 -43.49 30.61 20.78
N ILE A 360 -42.41 29.81 20.75
CA ILE A 360 -42.12 28.83 21.81
C ILE A 360 -41.84 29.52 23.16
N LEU A 361 -41.11 30.64 23.17
CA LEU A 361 -40.83 31.39 24.40
C LEU A 361 -42.02 32.22 24.90
N GLN A 362 -43.06 32.42 24.09
CA GLN A 362 -44.31 33.06 24.52
C GLN A 362 -45.30 32.05 25.13
N ASP A 363 -45.24 30.78 24.75
CA ASP A 363 -46.11 29.73 25.31
C ASP A 363 -45.70 29.30 26.74
N ASP A 364 -44.45 29.51 27.14
CA ASP A 364 -43.96 29.17 28.49
C ASP A 364 -44.24 30.26 29.56
N ALA A 365 -44.84 31.40 29.18
CA ALA A 365 -45.06 32.54 30.10
C ALA A 365 -46.47 32.59 30.73
N ASP A 366 -47.40 31.74 30.31
CA ASP A 366 -48.82 31.78 30.73
C ASP A 366 -49.26 30.56 31.57
N SER A 367 -48.34 29.82 32.17
CA SER A 367 -48.65 28.60 32.95
C SER A 367 -48.11 28.63 34.38
N ASP A 368 -48.43 29.67 35.15
CA ASP A 368 -48.27 29.68 36.60
C ASP A 368 -49.51 30.29 37.30
N GLU A 369 -50.60 29.53 37.37
CA GLU A 369 -51.58 29.67 38.47
C GLU A 369 -52.11 28.30 38.93
N ASP A 370 -51.76 27.97 40.17
CA ASP A 370 -52.66 27.47 41.22
C ASP A 370 -52.52 26.01 41.72
N ALA A 371 -52.51 25.94 43.06
CA ALA A 371 -52.58 24.82 44.01
C ALA A 371 -51.38 23.83 44.06
N GLY A 372 -50.70 23.59 45.18
CA GLY A 372 -51.03 23.83 46.58
C GLY A 372 -50.85 22.56 47.43
N HIS A 373 -49.79 22.56 48.27
CA HIS A 373 -49.75 21.96 49.63
C HIS A 373 -49.40 20.44 49.81
N PRO A 374 -48.97 19.98 51.02
CA PRO A 374 -47.54 19.79 51.34
C PRO A 374 -47.21 18.47 52.09
N GLY A 375 -45.92 18.25 52.43
CA GLY A 375 -45.52 17.48 53.62
C GLY A 375 -44.58 16.29 53.43
N PRO A 376 -43.92 15.81 54.50
CA PRO A 376 -42.47 15.95 54.65
C PRO A 376 -41.71 14.61 54.81
N GLY A 377 -40.39 14.64 54.62
CA GLY A 377 -39.52 13.48 54.85
C GLY A 377 -38.06 13.86 54.99
N ALA A 378 -37.69 14.30 56.19
CA ALA A 378 -36.34 14.60 56.62
C ALA A 378 -35.47 13.35 56.72
N TRP A 379 -34.27 13.37 56.14
CA TRP A 379 -33.06 12.73 56.68
C TRP A 379 -31.86 13.61 56.29
N GLY A 380 -31.26 14.25 57.28
CA GLY A 380 -30.05 15.05 57.13
C GLY A 380 -28.77 14.25 57.36
N GLN A 381 -27.64 14.86 56.96
CA GLN A 381 -26.35 15.00 57.66
C GLN A 381 -25.32 15.45 56.61
N HIS A 382 -24.83 16.71 56.62
CA HIS A 382 -23.64 17.20 57.34
C HIS A 382 -22.41 16.29 57.14
N VAL A 383 -21.22 16.72 56.73
CA VAL A 383 -20.45 17.97 56.95
C VAL A 383 -19.27 17.97 55.97
N GLY A 384 -18.68 19.14 55.65
CA GLY A 384 -17.28 19.17 55.20
C GLY A 384 -16.85 20.35 54.31
N ASP A 385 -17.02 21.59 54.78
CA ASP A 385 -16.20 22.71 54.31
C ASP A 385 -14.76 22.56 54.81
N MET A 386 -13.77 22.78 53.95
CA MET A 386 -12.49 23.39 54.35
C MET A 386 -11.82 24.06 53.14
N ALA A 387 -11.81 25.39 53.20
CA ALA A 387 -11.01 26.28 52.38
C ALA A 387 -9.57 26.36 52.90
N VAL A 388 -8.57 26.27 52.01
CA VAL A 388 -7.21 26.84 52.09
C VAL A 388 -6.72 26.86 50.64
N GLY A 389 -6.08 27.87 50.05
CA GLY A 389 -5.52 29.12 50.49
C GLY A 389 -4.80 29.71 49.27
N GLN A 390 -4.87 31.03 49.17
CA GLN A 390 -4.30 31.87 48.13
C GLN A 390 -2.82 32.14 48.44
N ALA A 391 -1.93 32.06 47.43
CA ALA A 391 -0.69 32.85 47.40
C ALA A 391 -0.08 32.88 45.98
N PRO A 392 0.21 34.08 45.44
CA PRO A 392 1.02 34.31 44.24
C PRO A 392 2.48 34.62 44.63
N GLY A 393 3.46 34.36 43.75
CA GLY A 393 4.81 34.88 43.97
C GLY A 393 5.87 34.45 42.97
N ALA A 394 6.48 35.48 42.34
CA ALA A 394 7.83 35.58 41.76
C ALA A 394 8.19 34.62 40.60
N GLY A 395 8.62 35.06 39.41
CA GLY A 395 9.43 36.25 39.09
C GLY A 395 10.92 35.89 39.18
N LEU A 396 11.57 35.61 38.05
CA LEU A 396 13.03 35.63 37.79
C LEU A 396 13.21 35.54 36.25
N ALA A 397 13.48 36.67 35.58
CA ALA A 397 14.79 37.06 35.04
C ALA A 397 15.30 36.06 33.98
N LEU A 398 15.14 36.31 32.66
CA LEU A 398 15.91 37.24 31.83
C LEU A 398 17.41 37.24 32.19
N VAL A 399 18.19 36.46 31.45
CA VAL A 399 19.63 36.70 31.27
C VAL A 399 19.92 36.51 29.79
N ASP A 400 20.15 37.65 29.14
CA ASP A 400 20.83 37.77 27.87
C ASP A 400 22.23 37.17 27.95
N LEU A 401 22.64 36.42 26.94
CA LEU A 401 24.04 36.17 26.64
C LEU A 401 24.26 36.40 25.15
N GLU A 402 24.59 37.64 24.84
CA GLU A 402 25.28 38.03 23.62
C GLU A 402 26.69 37.42 23.58
N GLY A 403 27.06 36.96 22.38
CA GLY A 403 28.34 37.18 21.70
C GLY A 403 29.65 36.93 22.44
N MET A 404 30.44 35.96 21.96
CA MET A 404 31.87 36.16 21.73
C MET A 404 32.33 35.41 20.47
N ASP A 405 32.83 36.20 19.53
CA ASP A 405 33.78 35.81 18.48
C ASP A 405 35.04 35.15 19.09
N ALA A 406 35.67 34.24 18.36
CA ALA A 406 37.09 34.33 17.96
C ALA A 406 37.65 33.00 17.41
N GLU A 407 38.53 33.18 16.45
CA GLU A 407 39.30 32.25 15.63
C GLU A 407 40.17 31.24 16.41
N ALA A 408 40.34 30.05 15.80
CA ALA A 408 41.64 29.41 15.52
C ALA A 408 41.46 28.27 14.50
#